data_AF-A0A166CA31-F1
#
_entry.id   AF-A0A166CA31-F1
#
_cell.length_a   1.000
_cell.length_b   1.000
_cell.length_c   1.000
_cell.angle_alpha   90.00
_cell.angle_beta   90.00
_cell.angle_gamma   90.00
#
_symmetry.space_group_name_H-M   'P 1'
#
loop_
_entity.id
_entity.type
_entity.pdbx_description
1 polymer ?
#
loop_
_entity_poly.entity_id
_entity_poly.type
_entity_poly.pdbx_seq_one_letter_code
_entity_poly.pdbx_strand_id
1 'polypeptide(L)'
;MLDLGLWFYSGCFLAILGSLATVWGPNVQDPIVRTFNTEIAAIGVSLIFLTYNHTLALLTFITTSVAVSLILLRAITRLEEMEADV
;
A
#
# COMPACT_ATOMS: atom_id res chain seq x y z
N MET A 1 12.44 -23.10 7.53
CA MET A 1 11.31 -22.91 8.48
C MET A 1 11.33 -21.52 9.11
N LEU A 2 12.49 -20.97 9.50
CA LEU A 2 12.60 -19.58 9.99
C LEU A 2 12.15 -18.53 8.97
N ASP A 3 12.45 -18.73 7.68
CA ASP A 3 12.09 -17.76 6.63
C ASP A 3 10.57 -17.59 6.45
N LEU A 4 9.81 -18.70 6.55
CA LEU A 4 8.35 -18.67 6.40
C LEU A 4 7.67 -17.87 7.53
N GLY A 5 8.15 -18.06 8.76
CA GLY A 5 7.67 -17.29 9.91
C GLY A 5 8.04 -15.81 9.81
N LEU A 6 9.27 -15.52 9.37
CA LEU A 6 9.74 -14.15 9.20
C LEU A 6 8.86 -13.38 8.20
N TRP A 7 8.52 -13.99 7.06
CA TRP A 7 7.70 -13.36 6.02
C TRP A 7 6.26 -13.13 6.47
N PHE A 8 5.68 -14.08 7.18
CA PHE A 8 4.33 -13.94 7.72
C PHE A 8 4.25 -12.84 8.79
N TYR A 9 5.14 -12.86 9.79
CA TYR A 9 5.11 -11.87 10.88
C TYR A 9 5.48 -10.46 10.40
N SER A 10 6.47 -10.33 9.52
CA SER A 10 6.80 -9.04 8.90
C SER A 10 5.65 -8.54 8.01
N GLY A 11 5.00 -9.44 7.26
CA GLY A 11 3.82 -9.13 6.47
C GLY A 11 2.67 -8.59 7.31
N CYS A 12 2.31 -9.28 8.40
CA CYS A 12 1.30 -8.80 9.35
C CYS A 12 1.67 -7.46 9.97
N PHE A 13 2.94 -7.28 10.38
CA PHE A 13 3.42 -6.04 10.97
C PHE A 13 3.31 -4.86 10.00
N LEU A 14 3.76 -5.05 8.74
CA LEU A 14 3.67 -4.02 7.71
C LEU A 14 2.23 -3.73 7.29
N ALA A 15 1.35 -4.74 7.24
CA ALA A 15 -0.06 -4.54 6.97
C ALA A 15 -0.71 -3.65 8.04
N ILE A 16 -0.47 -3.95 9.33
CA ILE A 16 -1.02 -3.17 10.44
C ILE A 16 -0.42 -1.76 10.46
N LEU A 17 0.90 -1.62 10.38
CA LEU A 17 1.55 -0.31 10.39
C LEU A 17 1.18 0.54 9.19
N GLY A 18 1.15 -0.05 7.99
CA GLY A 18 0.72 0.65 6.79
C GLY A 18 -0.71 1.18 6.94
N SER A 19 -1.65 0.33 7.37
CA SER A 19 -3.04 0.75 7.61
C SER A 19 -3.19 1.81 8.70
N LEU A 20 -2.39 1.78 9.78
CA LEU A 20 -2.41 2.85 10.78
C LEU A 20 -1.77 4.13 10.24
N ALA A 21 -0.70 4.01 9.45
CA ALA A 21 -0.02 5.14 8.84
C ALA A 21 -0.89 5.87 7.81
N THR A 22 -1.90 5.23 7.20
CA THR A 22 -2.82 5.94 6.30
C THR A 22 -3.77 6.89 7.02
N VAL A 23 -4.02 6.69 8.33
CA VAL A 23 -4.97 7.51 9.12
C VAL A 23 -4.24 8.40 10.12
N TRP A 24 -3.21 7.88 10.78
CA TRP A 24 -2.47 8.55 11.85
C TRP A 24 -0.98 8.68 11.59
N GLY A 25 -0.53 8.39 10.37
CA GLY A 25 0.85 8.60 9.97
C GLY A 25 1.27 10.08 9.96
N PRO A 26 2.59 10.35 9.97
CA PRO A 26 3.11 11.69 9.77
C PRO A 26 2.69 12.21 8.39
N ASN A 27 2.29 13.48 8.30
CA ASN A 27 1.92 14.16 7.05
C ASN A 27 0.73 13.55 6.27
N VAL A 28 -0.16 12.79 6.93
CA VAL A 28 -1.36 12.18 6.30
C VAL A 28 -2.38 13.18 5.75
N GLN A 29 -2.25 14.47 6.09
CA GLN A 29 -3.07 15.53 5.50
C GLN A 29 -2.81 15.68 4.00
N ASP A 30 -1.59 15.38 3.55
CA ASP A 30 -1.25 15.35 2.13
C ASP A 30 -1.79 14.06 1.49
N PRO A 31 -2.70 14.15 0.51
CA PRO A 31 -3.30 12.99 -0.14
C PRO A 31 -2.26 12.11 -0.85
N ILE A 32 -1.16 12.67 -1.35
CA ILE A 32 -0.07 11.92 -2.00
C ILE A 32 0.62 11.03 -0.96
N VAL A 33 1.00 11.61 0.19
CA VAL A 33 1.65 10.87 1.30
C VAL A 33 0.72 9.77 1.81
N ARG A 34 -0.59 10.05 1.89
CA ARG A 34 -1.59 9.06 2.30
C ARG A 34 -1.66 7.86 1.34
N THR A 35 -1.57 8.08 0.04
CA THR A 35 -1.49 7.01 -0.98
C THR A 35 -0.19 6.23 -0.91
N PHE A 36 0.94 6.86 -0.57
CA PHE A 36 2.17 6.09 -0.33
C PHE A 36 2.09 5.22 0.92
N ASN A 37 1.42 5.70 1.98
CA ASN A 37 1.21 4.89 3.18
C ASN A 37 0.35 3.64 2.92
N THR A 38 -0.59 3.70 1.95
CA THR A 38 -1.38 2.50 1.57
C THR A 38 -0.51 1.43 0.91
N GLU A 39 0.57 1.80 0.21
CA GLU A 39 1.48 0.83 -0.42
C GLU A 39 2.27 0.02 0.61
N ILE A 40 2.58 0.59 1.77
CA ILE A 40 3.23 -0.14 2.87
C ILE A 40 2.36 -1.30 3.32
N ALA A 41 1.04 -1.09 3.42
CA ALA A 41 0.09 -2.15 3.75
C ALA A 41 0.02 -3.21 2.63
N ALA A 42 0.05 -2.79 1.36
CA ALA A 42 0.06 -3.69 0.21
C ALA A 42 1.33 -4.57 0.19
N ILE A 43 2.50 -4.03 0.53
CA ILE A 43 3.72 -4.82 0.67
C ILE A 43 3.56 -5.89 1.78
N GLY A 44 2.94 -5.53 2.89
CA GLY A 44 2.63 -6.47 3.98
C GLY A 44 1.76 -7.65 3.52
N VAL A 45 0.68 -7.37 2.79
CA VAL A 45 -0.20 -8.40 2.20
C VAL A 45 0.56 -9.27 1.19
N SER A 46 1.45 -8.68 0.41
CA SER A 46 2.27 -9.42 -0.57
C SER A 46 3.19 -10.43 0.12
N LEU A 47 3.81 -10.08 1.26
CA LEU A 47 4.64 -11.00 2.03
C LEU A 47 3.83 -12.17 2.62
N ILE A 48 2.58 -11.93 3.00
CA ILE A 48 1.67 -12.97 3.46
C ILE A 48 1.38 -13.96 2.31
N PHE A 49 1.07 -13.47 1.10
CA PHE A 49 0.86 -14.35 -0.06
C PHE A 49 2.10 -15.15 -0.46
N LEU A 50 3.29 -14.57 -0.29
CA LEU A 50 4.57 -15.25 -0.52
C LEU A 50 4.75 -16.45 0.43
N THR A 51 4.31 -16.32 1.69
CA THR A 51 4.36 -17.39 2.72
C THR A 51 3.59 -18.63 2.29
N TYR A 52 2.44 -18.46 1.64
CA TYR A 52 1.57 -19.55 1.18
C TYR A 52 1.88 -20.02 -0.25
N ASN A 53 2.93 -19.49 -0.88
CA ASN A 53 3.30 -19.78 -2.27
C ASN A 53 2.12 -19.56 -3.26
N HIS A 54 1.25 -18.59 -2.96
CA HIS A 54 0.12 -18.21 -3.83
C HIS A 54 0.58 -17.21 -4.90
N THR A 55 1.47 -17.64 -5.79
CA THR A 55 2.13 -16.75 -6.79
C THR A 55 1.14 -16.02 -7.70
N LEU A 56 0.05 -16.67 -8.11
CA LEU A 56 -0.99 -16.04 -8.92
C LEU A 56 -1.72 -14.91 -8.18
N ALA A 57 -2.06 -15.14 -6.91
CA ALA A 57 -2.70 -14.13 -6.07
C ALA A 57 -1.74 -12.96 -5.81
N LEU A 58 -0.47 -13.25 -5.53
CA LEU A 58 0.58 -12.27 -5.31
C LEU A 58 0.78 -11.35 -6.52
N LEU A 59 0.96 -11.92 -7.72
CA LEU A 59 1.16 -11.13 -8.93
C LEU A 59 -0.07 -10.29 -9.27
N THR A 60 -1.26 -10.85 -9.12
CA THR A 60 -2.52 -10.13 -9.37
C THR A 60 -2.67 -8.96 -8.40
N PHE A 61 -2.39 -9.19 -7.11
CA PHE A 61 -2.47 -8.18 -6.08
C PHE A 61 -1.47 -7.04 -6.30
N ILE A 62 -0.19 -7.36 -6.56
CA ILE A 62 0.83 -6.33 -6.85
C ILE A 62 0.46 -5.52 -8.09
N THR A 63 0.05 -6.19 -9.16
CA THR A 63 -0.35 -5.52 -10.42
C THR A 63 -1.52 -4.58 -10.19
N THR A 64 -2.54 -5.04 -9.45
CA THR A 64 -3.73 -4.25 -9.15
C THR A 64 -3.41 -3.09 -8.22
N SER A 65 -2.58 -3.31 -7.19
CA SER A 65 -2.11 -2.26 -6.27
C SER A 65 -1.48 -1.14 -7.05
N VAL A 66 -0.43 -1.44 -7.84
CA VAL A 66 0.29 -0.44 -8.65
C VAL A 66 -0.64 0.28 -9.62
N ALA A 67 -1.54 -0.45 -10.30
CA ALA A 67 -2.49 0.17 -11.21
C ALA A 67 -3.42 1.16 -10.49
N VAL A 68 -3.93 0.79 -9.32
CA VAL A 68 -4.78 1.65 -8.48
C VAL A 68 -3.99 2.86 -7.97
N SER A 69 -2.75 2.69 -7.48
CA SER A 69 -1.92 3.80 -7.01
C SER A 69 -1.66 4.83 -8.11
N LEU A 70 -1.37 4.37 -9.34
CA LEU A 70 -1.18 5.26 -10.50
C LEU A 70 -2.45 6.04 -10.83
N ILE A 71 -3.62 5.39 -10.79
CA ILE A 71 -4.90 6.05 -11.02
C ILE A 71 -5.19 7.07 -9.92
N LEU A 72 -4.94 6.71 -8.65
CA LEU A 72 -5.15 7.60 -7.51
C LEU A 72 -4.22 8.80 -7.54
N LEU A 73 -2.93 8.62 -7.83
CA LEU A 73 -1.98 9.72 -7.97
C LEU A 73 -2.43 10.69 -9.06
N ARG A 74 -2.85 10.18 -10.22
CA ARG A 74 -3.39 11.03 -11.30
C ARG A 74 -4.68 11.76 -10.90
N ALA A 75 -5.54 11.12 -10.11
CA ALA A 75 -6.75 11.75 -9.61
C ALA A 75 -6.43 12.85 -8.58
N ILE A 76 -5.48 12.61 -7.68
CA ILE A 76 -5.03 13.57 -6.66
C ILE A 76 -4.43 14.82 -7.33
N THR A 77 -3.48 14.66 -8.25
CA THR A 77 -2.86 15.80 -8.94
C THR A 77 -3.91 16.64 -9.70
N ARG A 78 -4.92 15.98 -10.28
CA ARG A 78 -6.03 16.66 -10.96
C ARG A 78 -6.92 17.46 -10.00
N LEU A 79 -7.15 16.96 -8.79
CA LEU A 79 -7.94 17.67 -7.79
C LEU A 79 -7.17 18.87 -7.23
N GLU A 80 -5.87 18.71 -6.97
CA GLU A 80 -5.00 19.82 -6.54
C GLU A 80 -4.92 20.93 -7.60
N GLU A 81 -4.84 20.58 -8.89
CA GLU A 81 -4.91 21.54 -10.01
C GLU A 81 -6.22 22.34 -10.02
N MET A 82 -7.35 21.70 -9.73
CA MET A 82 -8.67 22.35 -9.75
C MET A 82 -8.90 23.22 -8.51
N GLU A 83 -8.39 22.84 -7.34
CA GLU A 83 -8.45 23.67 -6.14
C GLU A 83 -7.56 24.92 -6.25
N ALA A 84 -6.45 24.84 -6.99
CA ALA A 84 -5.57 25.98 -7.23
C ALA A 84 -6.15 27.03 -8.20
N ASP A 85 -7.19 26.69 -8.96
CA ASP A 85 -7.83 27.57 -9.96
C ASP A 85 -9.06 28.34 -9.41
N VAL A 86 -9.33 28.23 -8.10
CA VAL A 86 -10.44 28.92 -7.37
C VAL A 86 -9.88 29.93 -6.38
#